data_AF-A0A355BLL9-F1
#
_entry.id   AF-A0A355BLL9-F1
#
_cell.length_a   1.000
_cell.length_b   1.000
_cell.length_c   1.000
_cell.angle_alpha   90.00
_cell.angle_beta   90.00
_cell.angle_gamma   90.00
#
_symmetry.space_group_name_H-M   'P 1'
#
loop_
_entity.id
_entity.type
_entity.pdbx_description
1 polymer ?
#
loop_
_entity_poly.entity_id
_entity_poly.type
_entity_poly.pdbx_seq_one_letter_code
_entity_poly.pdbx_strand_id
1 'polypeptide(L)' 'AAEAEAVTAPPVKVTTEEIHGIDILELEDAQQAIWKAGIYAATGMGCTGPVILTAKEDFEAVVEILKKAGYIG' A
#
# COMPACT_ATOMS: atom_id res chain seq x y z
N ALA A 1 -22.20 -7.90 10.26
CA ALA A 1 -21.51 -7.94 8.95
C ALA A 1 -21.27 -6.49 8.58
N ALA A 2 -20.05 -5.99 8.79
CA ALA A 2 -19.74 -4.60 8.54
C ALA A 2 -19.45 -4.46 7.04
N GLU A 3 -20.26 -3.64 6.35
CA GLU A 3 -19.99 -3.11 5.02
C GLU A 3 -18.71 -2.28 5.10
N ALA A 4 -17.55 -2.92 4.88
CA ALA A 4 -16.35 -2.20 4.49
C ALA A 4 -16.63 -1.71 3.07
N GLU A 5 -16.69 -0.39 2.86
CA GLU A 5 -16.70 0.24 1.54
C GLU A 5 -15.73 -0.55 0.66
N ALA A 6 -16.25 -1.25 -0.35
CA ALA A 6 -15.45 -2.12 -1.18
C ALA A 6 -14.53 -1.23 -2.01
N VAL A 7 -13.38 -0.88 -1.44
CA VAL A 7 -12.28 -0.26 -2.15
C VAL A 7 -11.86 -1.32 -3.16
N THR A 8 -12.39 -1.20 -4.38
CA THR A 8 -12.13 -2.16 -5.44
C THR A 8 -10.65 -2.10 -5.75
N ALA A 9 -9.98 -3.24 -5.67
CA ALA A 9 -8.59 -3.37 -6.05
C ALA A 9 -8.40 -2.72 -7.45
N PRO A 10 -7.53 -1.71 -7.58
CA PRO A 10 -7.25 -1.07 -8.86
C PRO A 10 -6.73 -2.10 -9.86
N PRO A 11 -6.68 -1.79 -11.17
CA PRO A 11 -6.15 -2.72 -12.16
C PRO A 11 -4.76 -3.18 -11.76
N VAL A 12 -4.57 -4.50 -11.68
CA VAL A 12 -3.29 -5.12 -11.31
C VAL A 12 -2.19 -4.54 -12.18
N LYS A 13 -1.21 -3.95 -11.51
CA LYS A 13 -0.05 -3.31 -12.13
C LYS A 13 1.21 -4.07 -11.74
N VAL A 14 2.21 -4.02 -12.60
CA VAL A 14 3.52 -4.59 -12.29
C VAL A 14 4.16 -3.77 -11.18
N THR A 15 4.20 -4.35 -9.99
CA THR A 15 4.87 -3.75 -8.83
C THR A 15 6.36 -4.05 -8.93
N THR A 16 7.17 -3.01 -9.08
CA THR A 16 8.64 -3.13 -9.19
C THR A 16 9.36 -2.60 -7.96
N GLU A 17 8.68 -1.78 -7.15
CA GLU A 17 9.25 -1.16 -5.96
C GLU A 17 8.60 -1.71 -4.69
N GLU A 18 9.36 -1.72 -3.61
CA GLU A 18 8.98 -2.25 -2.30
C GLU A 18 9.16 -1.19 -1.22
N ILE A 19 8.08 -0.83 -0.56
CA ILE A 19 8.06 0.13 0.54
C ILE A 19 8.10 -0.64 1.84
N HIS A 20 9.15 -0.40 2.62
CA HIS A 20 9.41 -1.06 3.89
C HIS A 20 9.00 -0.16 5.05
N GLY A 21 8.86 -0.75 6.25
CA GLY A 21 8.63 -0.01 7.49
C GLY A 21 7.16 0.17 7.84
N ILE A 22 6.28 -0.65 7.27
CA ILE A 22 4.84 -0.68 7.58
C ILE A 22 4.62 -1.76 8.62
N ASP A 23 3.79 -1.48 9.62
CA ASP A 23 3.40 -2.47 10.62
C ASP A 23 2.50 -3.55 10.00
N ILE A 24 2.67 -4.81 10.39
CA ILE A 24 1.82 -5.90 9.92
C ILE A 24 0.35 -5.67 10.28
N LEU A 25 0.10 -4.99 11.40
CA LEU A 25 -1.25 -4.64 11.83
C LEU A 25 -1.90 -3.57 10.94
N GLU A 26 -1.10 -2.72 10.30
CA GLU A 26 -1.58 -1.62 9.45
C GLU A 26 -1.39 -1.91 7.95
N LEU A 27 -0.85 -3.07 7.58
CA LEU A 27 -0.53 -3.42 6.21
C LEU A 27 -1.76 -3.41 5.29
N GLU A 28 -2.90 -3.91 5.78
CA GLU A 28 -4.17 -3.90 5.07
C GLU A 28 -4.74 -2.48 4.95
N ASP A 29 -4.68 -1.68 6.03
CA ASP A 29 -5.15 -0.29 6.03
C ASP A 29 -4.31 0.59 5.09
N ALA A 30 -2.99 0.40 5.12
CA ALA A 30 -2.04 1.05 4.21
C ALA A 30 -2.36 0.73 2.75
N GLN A 31 -2.59 -0.55 2.41
CA GLN A 31 -3.01 -0.95 1.07
C GLN A 31 -4.33 -0.27 0.66
N GLN A 32 -5.33 -0.29 1.54
CA GLN A 32 -6.63 0.33 1.26
C GLN A 32 -6.52 1.85 1.07
N ALA A 33 -5.68 2.54 1.84
CA ALA A 33 -5.44 3.97 1.68
C ALA A 33 -4.89 4.29 0.28
N ILE A 34 -4.00 3.44 -0.24
CA ILE A 34 -3.43 3.58 -1.58
C ILE A 34 -4.47 3.29 -2.65
N TRP A 35 -5.27 2.24 -2.48
CA TRP A 35 -6.34 1.91 -3.41
C TRP A 35 -7.43 2.99 -3.45
N LYS A 36 -7.72 3.66 -2.33
CA LYS A 36 -8.61 4.85 -2.28
C LYS A 36 -8.08 6.02 -3.11
N ALA A 37 -6.77 6.11 -3.32
CA ALA A 37 -6.15 7.08 -4.22
C ALA A 37 -6.16 6.62 -5.70
N GLY A 38 -6.69 5.42 -6.00
CA GLY A 38 -6.75 4.85 -7.35
C GLY A 38 -5.44 4.19 -7.80
N ILE A 39 -4.50 3.97 -6.89
CA ILE A 39 -3.18 3.38 -7.19
C ILE A 39 -3.17 1.91 -6.80
N TYR A 40 -2.69 1.03 -7.69
CA TYR A 40 -2.53 -0.38 -7.37
C TYR A 40 -1.33 -0.59 -6.43
N ALA A 41 -1.60 -1.18 -5.28
CA ALA A 41 -0.59 -1.64 -4.34
C ALA A 41 -0.88 -3.08 -3.90
N ALA A 42 0.16 -3.91 -3.84
CA ALA A 42 0.10 -5.24 -3.25
C ALA A 42 0.84 -5.24 -1.91
N THR A 43 0.55 -6.20 -1.05
CA THR A 43 1.24 -6.39 0.22
C THR A 43 2.13 -7.63 0.12
N GLY A 44 3.25 -7.60 0.82
CA GLY A 44 4.23 -8.68 0.82
C GLY A 44 4.99 -8.77 2.15
N MET A 45 5.81 -9.80 2.25
CA MET A 45 6.79 -9.95 3.31
C MET A 45 8.17 -9.96 2.67
N GLY A 46 8.88 -8.83 2.78
CA GLY A 46 10.26 -8.71 2.37
C GLY A 46 11.21 -9.32 3.40
N CYS A 47 12.51 -9.28 3.11
CA CYS A 47 13.56 -9.80 3.98
C CYS A 47 13.53 -9.19 5.40
N THR A 48 13.01 -7.97 5.55
CA THR A 48 13.04 -7.19 6.80
C THR A 48 11.66 -7.02 7.44
N GLY A 49 10.61 -7.66 6.89
CA GLY A 49 9.26 -7.58 7.44
C GLY A 49 8.18 -7.23 6.41
N PRO A 50 7.05 -6.65 6.83
CA PRO A 50 5.94 -6.29 5.95
C PRO A 50 6.36 -5.20 4.97
N VAL A 51 5.98 -5.37 3.70
CA VAL A 51 6.26 -4.41 2.62
C VAL A 51 5.02 -4.15 1.78
N ILE A 52 4.91 -2.93 1.26
CA ILE A 52 3.96 -2.59 0.19
C ILE A 52 4.68 -2.60 -1.15
N LEU A 53 4.17 -3.39 -2.07
CA LEU A 53 4.59 -3.50 -3.45
C LEU A 53 3.83 -2.49 -4.30
N THR A 54 4.52 -1.61 -5.02
CA THR A 54 3.90 -0.63 -5.92
C THR A 54 4.69 -0.50 -7.22
N ALA A 55 4.09 0.11 -8.24
CA ALA A 55 4.80 0.43 -9.48
C ALA A 55 5.77 1.60 -9.26
N LYS A 56 6.89 1.60 -9.98
CA LYS A 56 7.90 2.68 -9.86
C LYS A 56 7.35 4.08 -10.12
N GLU A 57 6.43 4.22 -11.06
CA GLU A 57 5.78 5.50 -11.39
C GLU A 57 4.87 6.01 -10.26
N ASP A 58 4.33 5.10 -9.45
CA ASP A 58 3.44 5.43 -8.34
C ASP A 58 4.19 5.48 -6.99
N PHE A 59 5.44 5.04 -6.94
CA PHE A 59 6.23 4.92 -5.71
C PHE A 59 6.25 6.23 -4.90
N GLU A 60 6.54 7.36 -5.54
CA GLU A 60 6.57 8.65 -4.85
C GLU A 60 5.20 9.04 -4.29
N ALA A 61 4.12 8.82 -5.05
CA ALA A 61 2.76 9.09 -4.61
C ALA A 61 2.34 8.18 -3.45
N VAL A 62 2.66 6.89 -3.52
CA VAL A 62 2.39 5.92 -2.45
C VAL A 62 3.17 6.26 -1.19
N VAL A 63 4.46 6.58 -1.31
CA VAL A 63 5.29 7.00 -0.16
C VAL A 63 4.71 8.26 0.48
N GLU A 64 4.27 9.25 -0.30
CA GLU A 64 3.60 10.43 0.24
C GLU A 64 2.28 10.08 0.95
N ILE A 65 1.45 9.21 0.38
CA ILE A 65 0.18 8.77 1.00
C ILE A 65 0.47 8.07 2.33
N LEU A 66 1.41 7.13 2.34
CA LEU A 66 1.77 6.36 3.53
C LEU A 66 2.40 7.24 4.61
N LYS A 67 3.26 8.19 4.23
CA LYS A 67 3.81 9.19 5.16
C LYS A 67 2.74 10.11 5.74
N LYS A 68 1.82 10.61 4.91
CA LYS A 68 0.70 11.45 5.33
C LYS A 68 -0.26 10.70 6.26
N ALA A 69 -0.45 9.42 6.02
CA ALA A 69 -1.26 8.54 6.87
C ALA A 69 -0.53 8.09 8.16
N GLY A 70 0.80 8.25 8.21
CA GLY A 70 1.61 7.90 9.39
C GLY A 70 2.08 6.44 9.43
N TYR A 71 1.91 5.68 8.36
CA TYR A 71 2.32 4.28 8.28
C TYR A 71 3.84 4.10 8.16
N ILE A 72 4.52 5.09 7.55
CA ILE A 72 5.99 5.10 7.39
C ILE A 72 6.53 6.49 7.74
N GLY A 73 7.71 6.54 8.36
CA GLY A 73 8.39 7.77 8.80
C GLY A 73 9.77 7.91 8.19
#